data_AF-A0A5J4U5B7-F1
#
_entry.id   AF-A0A5J4U5B7-F1
#
_cell.length_a   1.000
_cell.length_b   1.000
_cell.length_c   1.000
_cell.angle_alpha   90.00
_cell.angle_beta   90.00
_cell.angle_gamma   90.00
#
_symmetry.space_group_name_H-M   'P 1'
#
loop_
_entity.id
_entity.type
_entity.pdbx_description
1 polymer ?
#
loop_
_entity_poly.entity_id
_entity_poly.type
_entity_poly.pdbx_seq_one_letter_code
_entity_poly.pdbx_strand_id
1 'polypeptide(L)'
;VNNDGGGIYAQLQNSGGVLTITNQTSFVQCNNTDWGGGGINIVSYGSNSKCMISDNVIFERCEAGIGGAMYLDQRYEAIFEVHNCQFIECTSRYYGGAIGYQLYYQTGISICIFDGVSFISCSSQYNTGNGGSISMTVYQVILTINGSLFSDCQSLNNGGAIKIDLYSNSALIIDNGIFTDCGCSGPGRGGAIAIYQQQSDCLISITNSSFTNCKTLSGISNQYGWGGAIVIKMEFQASQLNTTNFLLSDLSFTNCKASCAGNNLHILSPDTLATGQAIKNGNLLTVKDPSNPPYLITDLYTSPQYAYDYMGINQSIELNNPGTINLDLHNHLFEQFLTSNVPNPSYIDAINGKDIKFCGGIRYQHSNNINNITERICSDLI
;
A
#
# COMPACT_ATOMS: atom_id res chain seq x y z
N VAL A 1 -14.13 -4.86 32.97
CA VAL A 1 -14.93 -5.08 31.75
C VAL A 1 -14.03 -4.52 30.67
N ASN A 2 -13.33 -5.40 29.94
CA ASN A 2 -12.09 -5.01 29.22
C ASN A 2 -12.19 -5.19 27.69
N ASN A 3 -13.40 -5.41 27.16
CA ASN A 3 -13.64 -5.73 25.74
C ASN A 3 -14.91 -5.03 25.22
N ASP A 4 -15.08 -3.73 25.45
CA ASP A 4 -16.29 -3.04 25.01
C ASP A 4 -15.98 -2.29 23.71
N GLY A 5 -16.65 -2.64 22.60
CA GLY A 5 -16.70 -1.78 21.43
C GLY A 5 -17.48 -0.51 21.78
N GLY A 6 -17.03 0.65 21.30
CA GLY A 6 -17.60 1.93 21.76
C GLY A 6 -19.07 2.14 21.35
N GLY A 7 -19.54 1.46 20.31
CA GLY A 7 -20.96 1.36 19.94
C GLY A 7 -21.54 -0.04 20.15
N ILE A 8 -20.95 -1.05 19.50
CA ILE A 8 -21.39 -2.44 19.58
C ILE A 8 -20.20 -3.35 19.92
N TYR A 9 -20.40 -4.24 20.89
CA TYR A 9 -19.60 -5.44 21.05
C TYR A 9 -20.42 -6.66 20.65
N ALA A 10 -19.95 -7.41 19.66
CA ALA A 10 -20.64 -8.59 19.14
C ALA A 10 -19.75 -9.83 19.22
N GLN A 11 -20.29 -10.90 19.81
CA GLN A 11 -19.60 -12.18 19.90
C GLN A 11 -20.39 -13.30 19.22
N LEU A 12 -19.86 -13.84 18.12
CA LEU A 12 -20.44 -14.95 17.36
C LEU A 12 -19.77 -16.26 17.80
N GLN A 13 -20.26 -16.86 18.88
CA GLN A 13 -19.62 -18.04 19.51
C GLN A 13 -19.95 -19.37 18.82
N ASN A 14 -21.20 -19.55 18.38
CA ASN A 14 -21.68 -20.80 17.80
C ASN A 14 -21.59 -20.77 16.26
N SER A 15 -21.41 -21.92 15.64
CA SER A 15 -21.35 -22.05 14.19
C SER A 15 -22.60 -21.47 13.51
N GLY A 16 -22.39 -20.76 12.40
CA GLY A 16 -23.45 -20.11 11.63
C GLY A 16 -24.06 -18.87 12.28
N GLY A 17 -23.39 -18.25 13.26
CA GLY A 17 -23.82 -16.98 13.83
C GLY A 17 -23.87 -15.87 12.77
N VAL A 18 -24.92 -15.03 12.81
CA VAL A 18 -25.10 -13.94 11.84
C VAL A 18 -25.26 -12.59 12.55
N LEU A 19 -24.48 -11.61 12.12
CA LEU A 19 -24.68 -10.20 12.46
C LEU A 19 -24.87 -9.38 11.18
N THR A 20 -26.00 -8.69 11.07
CA THR A 20 -26.28 -7.79 9.95
C THR A 20 -26.54 -6.39 10.47
N ILE A 21 -25.85 -5.40 9.88
CA ILE A 21 -26.06 -3.97 10.14
C ILE A 21 -26.32 -3.30 8.79
N THR A 22 -27.47 -2.64 8.66
CA THR A 22 -27.98 -2.15 7.37
C THR A 22 -28.82 -0.88 7.61
N ASN A 23 -29.49 -0.39 6.56
CA ASN A 23 -30.50 0.68 6.58
C ASN A 23 -29.97 2.03 7.08
N GLN A 24 -28.87 2.53 6.50
CA GLN A 24 -28.34 3.87 6.79
C GLN A 24 -28.01 4.11 8.29
N THR A 25 -27.65 3.06 9.01
CA THR A 25 -27.19 3.17 10.41
C THR A 25 -25.92 4.02 10.47
N SER A 26 -25.79 4.87 11.50
CA SER A 26 -24.62 5.73 11.68
C SER A 26 -23.98 5.51 13.05
N PHE A 27 -22.67 5.30 13.05
CA PHE A 27 -21.81 5.28 14.23
C PHE A 27 -21.01 6.57 14.23
N VAL A 28 -21.39 7.51 15.10
CA VAL A 28 -20.80 8.86 15.13
C VAL A 28 -20.11 9.05 16.46
N GLN A 29 -18.81 9.37 16.42
CA GLN A 29 -17.99 9.64 17.61
C GLN A 29 -17.98 8.51 18.63
N CYS A 30 -18.10 7.26 18.18
CA CYS A 30 -17.98 6.10 19.06
C CYS A 30 -16.48 5.87 19.38
N ASN A 31 -16.14 5.82 20.67
CA ASN A 31 -14.75 5.78 21.13
C ASN A 31 -14.48 4.57 22.03
N ASN A 32 -13.38 3.85 21.78
CA ASN A 32 -12.81 2.85 22.67
C ASN A 32 -11.31 3.13 22.89
N THR A 33 -10.99 3.87 23.94
CA THR A 33 -9.61 4.31 24.22
C THR A 33 -8.67 3.20 24.69
N ASP A 34 -9.19 2.03 25.04
CA ASP A 34 -8.39 0.96 25.66
C ASP A 34 -8.01 -0.13 24.66
N TRP A 35 -8.95 -0.50 23.78
CA TRP A 35 -8.75 -1.59 22.82
C TRP A 35 -9.30 -1.25 21.43
N GLY A 36 -9.75 -2.24 20.66
CA GLY A 36 -10.20 -2.04 19.30
C GLY A 36 -11.69 -1.78 19.13
N GLY A 37 -12.05 -1.16 18.00
CA GLY A 37 -13.43 -1.03 17.54
C GLY A 37 -14.21 0.08 18.24
N GLY A 38 -13.92 1.33 17.90
CA GLY A 38 -14.62 2.49 18.45
C GLY A 38 -16.10 2.45 18.10
N GLY A 39 -16.45 2.12 16.85
CA GLY A 39 -17.82 1.80 16.45
C GLY A 39 -18.22 0.39 16.84
N ILE A 40 -17.54 -0.62 16.29
CA ILE A 40 -17.90 -2.03 16.47
C ILE A 40 -16.67 -2.87 16.77
N ASN A 41 -16.78 -3.74 17.77
CA ASN A 41 -15.84 -4.80 18.05
C ASN A 41 -16.53 -6.15 17.80
N ILE A 42 -16.01 -6.93 16.84
CA ILE A 42 -16.57 -8.23 16.45
C ILE A 42 -15.56 -9.33 16.76
N VAL A 43 -16.03 -10.30 17.53
CA VAL A 43 -15.27 -11.50 17.87
C VAL A 43 -16.05 -12.73 17.41
N SER A 44 -15.52 -13.46 16.43
CA SER A 44 -16.17 -14.61 15.82
C SER A 44 -15.38 -15.89 16.04
N TYR A 45 -15.92 -16.80 16.86
CA TYR A 45 -15.36 -18.11 17.18
C TYR A 45 -16.16 -19.27 16.57
N GLY A 46 -17.41 -19.03 16.16
CA GLY A 46 -18.22 -20.04 15.51
C GLY A 46 -17.79 -20.24 14.06
N SER A 47 -17.69 -21.49 13.62
CA SER A 47 -17.37 -21.78 12.22
C SER A 47 -18.46 -21.28 11.27
N ASN A 48 -18.09 -20.82 10.07
CA ASN A 48 -19.03 -20.30 9.07
C ASN A 48 -19.92 -19.14 9.58
N SER A 49 -19.47 -18.39 10.58
CA SER A 49 -20.18 -17.19 11.04
C SER A 49 -20.08 -16.09 9.99
N LYS A 50 -21.14 -15.29 9.84
CA LYS A 50 -21.19 -14.22 8.85
C LYS A 50 -21.51 -12.88 9.52
N CYS A 51 -20.69 -11.88 9.25
CA CYS A 51 -21.04 -10.49 9.53
C CYS A 51 -21.11 -9.70 8.22
N MET A 52 -22.19 -8.95 8.06
CA MET A 52 -22.46 -8.12 6.90
C MET A 52 -22.85 -6.70 7.34
N ILE A 53 -22.19 -5.71 6.75
CA ILE A 53 -22.47 -4.29 6.96
C ILE A 53 -22.73 -3.67 5.60
N SER A 54 -23.94 -3.18 5.35
CA SER A 54 -24.34 -2.74 4.01
C SER A 54 -25.29 -1.55 4.03
N ASP A 55 -25.67 -1.08 2.84
CA ASP A 55 -26.78 -0.13 2.65
C ASP A 55 -26.51 1.25 3.29
N ASN A 56 -25.36 1.82 2.94
CA ASN A 56 -24.94 3.17 3.33
C ASN A 56 -24.77 3.35 4.85
N VAL A 57 -24.25 2.33 5.54
CA VAL A 57 -23.80 2.50 6.92
C VAL A 57 -22.60 3.43 6.96
N ILE A 58 -22.59 4.34 7.94
CA ILE A 58 -21.56 5.36 8.10
C ILE A 58 -20.87 5.17 9.45
N PHE A 59 -19.55 5.19 9.45
CA PHE A 59 -18.70 5.36 10.61
C PHE A 59 -18.01 6.71 10.50
N GLU A 60 -18.30 7.62 11.41
CA GLU A 60 -17.81 8.99 11.36
C GLU A 60 -17.11 9.34 12.68
N ARG A 61 -15.84 9.75 12.59
CA ARG A 61 -15.05 10.21 13.74
C ARG A 61 -14.99 9.19 14.88
N CYS A 62 -15.03 7.90 14.55
CA CYS A 62 -14.82 6.82 15.52
C CYS A 62 -13.33 6.71 15.88
N GLU A 63 -13.04 6.44 17.15
CA GLU A 63 -11.67 6.35 17.66
C GLU A 63 -11.46 5.05 18.45
N ALA A 64 -10.30 4.41 18.25
CA ALA A 64 -9.91 3.26 19.06
C ALA A 64 -8.40 3.08 19.20
N GLY A 65 -7.95 2.15 20.04
CA GLY A 65 -6.58 1.66 20.02
C GLY A 65 -6.22 0.99 18.69
N ILE A 66 -7.12 0.16 18.15
CA ILE A 66 -6.95 -0.59 16.90
C ILE A 66 -8.27 -0.57 16.13
N GLY A 67 -8.28 -0.19 14.86
CA GLY A 67 -9.52 -0.13 14.10
C GLY A 67 -10.48 0.90 14.68
N GLY A 68 -10.25 2.19 14.38
CA GLY A 68 -11.00 3.30 14.95
C GLY A 68 -12.51 3.14 14.82
N ALA A 69 -12.97 2.67 13.67
CA ALA A 69 -14.34 2.26 13.49
C ALA A 69 -14.58 0.81 13.91
N MET A 70 -13.78 -0.14 13.40
CA MET A 70 -14.04 -1.55 13.56
C MET A 70 -12.81 -2.36 13.92
N TYR A 71 -12.97 -3.21 14.92
CA TYR A 71 -12.01 -4.26 15.24
C TYR A 71 -12.62 -5.63 14.96
N LEU A 72 -11.84 -6.51 14.34
CA LEU A 72 -12.26 -7.85 13.93
C LEU A 72 -11.25 -8.91 14.42
N ASP A 73 -11.75 -9.88 15.20
CA ASP A 73 -11.10 -11.19 15.45
C ASP A 73 -12.03 -12.26 14.86
N GLN A 74 -11.65 -12.85 13.73
CA GLN A 74 -12.46 -13.84 13.02
C GLN A 74 -11.75 -15.16 12.86
N ARG A 75 -12.41 -16.27 13.17
CA ARG A 75 -11.83 -17.62 13.11
C ARG A 75 -12.72 -18.58 12.33
N TYR A 76 -12.12 -19.69 11.87
CA TYR A 76 -12.82 -20.88 11.35
C TYR A 76 -13.78 -20.60 10.19
N GLU A 77 -13.28 -20.14 9.04
CA GLU A 77 -14.08 -19.93 7.82
C GLU A 77 -15.19 -18.86 7.99
N ALA A 78 -14.99 -17.92 8.91
CA ALA A 78 -15.88 -16.77 9.06
C ALA A 78 -15.81 -15.84 7.85
N ILE A 79 -16.94 -15.18 7.57
CA ILE A 79 -17.15 -14.26 6.46
C ILE A 79 -17.42 -12.85 7.02
N PHE A 80 -16.64 -11.87 6.58
CA PHE A 80 -16.89 -10.44 6.80
C PHE A 80 -17.13 -9.73 5.49
N GLU A 81 -18.22 -8.97 5.41
CA GLU A 81 -18.59 -8.25 4.21
C GLU A 81 -18.99 -6.81 4.56
N VAL A 82 -18.43 -5.85 3.83
CA VAL A 82 -18.83 -4.44 3.89
C VAL A 82 -19.13 -3.97 2.47
N HIS A 83 -20.36 -3.49 2.24
CA HIS A 83 -20.86 -3.13 0.92
C HIS A 83 -21.44 -1.72 0.92
N ASN A 84 -20.90 -0.82 0.09
CA ASN A 84 -21.42 0.54 -0.10
C ASN A 84 -21.52 1.33 1.22
N CYS A 85 -20.45 1.31 2.02
CA CYS A 85 -20.38 1.98 3.33
C CYS A 85 -19.28 3.05 3.34
N GLN A 86 -19.31 3.91 4.36
CA GLN A 86 -18.35 5.01 4.49
C GLN A 86 -17.66 4.99 5.86
N PHE A 87 -16.35 5.17 5.86
CA PHE A 87 -15.50 5.40 7.02
C PHE A 87 -14.87 6.77 6.87
N ILE A 88 -15.30 7.72 7.69
CA ILE A 88 -14.95 9.13 7.57
C ILE A 88 -14.24 9.54 8.85
N GLU A 89 -13.05 10.10 8.72
CA GLU A 89 -12.25 10.64 9.84
C GLU A 89 -12.09 9.64 10.98
N CYS A 90 -12.05 8.34 10.68
CA CYS A 90 -11.84 7.30 11.68
C CYS A 90 -10.37 7.22 12.03
N THR A 91 -10.08 7.16 13.32
CA THR A 91 -8.71 7.24 13.82
C THR A 91 -8.40 6.09 14.74
N SER A 92 -7.20 5.55 14.62
CA SER A 92 -6.68 4.62 15.61
C SER A 92 -5.33 5.04 16.14
N ARG A 93 -5.01 4.59 17.34
CA ARG A 93 -3.68 4.79 17.90
C ARG A 93 -2.68 3.96 17.09
N TYR A 94 -2.87 2.65 17.02
CA TYR A 94 -1.79 1.76 16.58
C TYR A 94 -1.95 1.20 15.18
N TYR A 95 -3.11 0.67 14.81
CA TYR A 95 -3.24 -0.09 13.56
C TYR A 95 -4.64 0.08 12.97
N GLY A 96 -4.71 0.40 11.67
CA GLY A 96 -5.97 0.51 10.94
C GLY A 96 -6.80 1.68 11.46
N GLY A 97 -6.67 2.87 10.87
CA GLY A 97 -7.44 4.03 11.36
C GLY A 97 -8.95 3.80 11.32
N ALA A 98 -9.44 3.07 10.32
CA ALA A 98 -10.83 2.61 10.28
C ALA A 98 -10.98 1.16 10.75
N ILE A 99 -10.26 0.22 10.12
CA ILE A 99 -10.45 -1.22 10.33
C ILE A 99 -9.14 -1.86 10.75
N GLY A 100 -9.16 -2.47 11.94
CA GLY A 100 -8.09 -3.33 12.42
C GLY A 100 -8.55 -4.78 12.42
N TYR A 101 -7.74 -5.65 11.83
CA TYR A 101 -8.00 -7.09 11.79
C TYR A 101 -6.81 -7.83 12.36
N GLN A 102 -7.06 -8.69 13.34
CA GLN A 102 -6.02 -9.49 13.94
C GLN A 102 -6.49 -10.93 14.09
N LEU A 103 -5.70 -11.82 13.50
CA LEU A 103 -5.98 -13.24 13.49
C LEU A 103 -4.74 -14.04 13.82
N TYR A 104 -4.91 -14.99 14.74
CA TYR A 104 -3.87 -15.93 15.15
C TYR A 104 -4.35 -17.35 14.88
N TYR A 105 -3.71 -18.02 13.92
CA TYR A 105 -3.84 -19.44 13.59
C TYR A 105 -5.28 -19.91 13.25
N GLN A 106 -5.51 -20.27 11.99
CA GLN A 106 -6.79 -20.82 11.55
C GLN A 106 -6.68 -22.26 11.06
N THR A 107 -7.85 -22.90 10.96
CA THR A 107 -8.12 -24.01 10.07
C THR A 107 -9.23 -23.57 9.12
N GLY A 108 -9.04 -23.76 7.82
CA GLY A 108 -9.99 -23.31 6.80
C GLY A 108 -9.70 -21.88 6.32
N ILE A 109 -10.39 -21.45 5.25
CA ILE A 109 -10.17 -20.14 4.61
C ILE A 109 -11.29 -19.18 5.02
N SER A 110 -10.94 -18.07 5.65
CA SER A 110 -11.85 -16.95 5.93
C SER A 110 -11.94 -15.97 4.76
N ILE A 111 -13.08 -15.27 4.66
CA ILE A 111 -13.35 -14.33 3.57
C ILE A 111 -13.62 -12.94 4.16
N CYS A 112 -12.96 -11.93 3.61
CA CYS A 112 -13.20 -10.52 3.92
C CYS A 112 -13.44 -9.76 2.60
N ILE A 113 -14.57 -9.06 2.47
CA ILE A 113 -14.93 -8.34 1.24
C ILE A 113 -15.27 -6.88 1.57
N PHE A 114 -14.64 -5.96 0.85
CA PHE A 114 -14.97 -4.53 0.83
C PHE A 114 -15.36 -4.15 -0.60
N ASP A 115 -16.64 -3.92 -0.86
CA ASP A 115 -17.17 -3.59 -2.18
C ASP A 115 -17.83 -2.20 -2.17
N GLY A 116 -17.36 -1.30 -3.01
CA GLY A 116 -17.86 0.08 -3.06
C GLY A 116 -17.67 0.87 -1.76
N VAL A 117 -16.65 0.56 -0.97
CA VAL A 117 -16.41 1.20 0.35
C VAL A 117 -15.57 2.46 0.18
N SER A 118 -15.92 3.53 0.90
CA SER A 118 -15.13 4.75 0.94
C SER A 118 -14.45 4.94 2.29
N PHE A 119 -13.13 5.06 2.29
CA PHE A 119 -12.31 5.46 3.43
C PHE A 119 -11.78 6.87 3.17
N ILE A 120 -12.20 7.83 4.00
CA ILE A 120 -11.94 9.26 3.80
C ILE A 120 -11.27 9.80 5.06
N SER A 121 -10.09 10.37 4.91
CA SER A 121 -9.33 11.01 5.98
C SER A 121 -9.13 10.12 7.21
N CYS A 122 -9.01 8.80 7.00
CA CYS A 122 -8.75 7.86 8.08
C CYS A 122 -7.26 7.87 8.43
N SER A 123 -6.92 7.75 9.72
CA SER A 123 -5.51 7.78 10.14
C SER A 123 -5.14 6.85 11.29
N SER A 124 -3.88 6.37 11.28
CA SER A 124 -3.24 5.74 12.43
C SER A 124 -2.12 6.63 12.98
N GLN A 125 -2.22 7.01 14.25
CA GLN A 125 -1.58 8.24 14.77
C GLN A 125 -0.41 8.04 15.74
N TYR A 126 -0.08 6.81 16.16
CA TYR A 126 1.08 6.55 17.00
C TYR A 126 2.31 6.16 16.16
N ASN A 127 3.53 6.25 16.70
CA ASN A 127 4.77 6.02 15.93
C ASN A 127 4.89 4.62 15.28
N THR A 128 4.06 3.66 15.68
CA THR A 128 3.95 2.32 15.08
C THR A 128 2.72 2.16 14.17
N GLY A 129 2.03 3.28 13.90
CA GLY A 129 0.81 3.45 13.13
C GLY A 129 0.91 2.84 11.74
N ASN A 130 0.36 1.65 11.53
CA ASN A 130 0.29 1.04 10.21
C ASN A 130 -1.13 1.09 9.67
N GLY A 131 -1.28 1.32 8.36
CA GLY A 131 -2.56 1.32 7.68
C GLY A 131 -3.46 2.46 8.17
N GLY A 132 -3.42 3.62 7.52
CA GLY A 132 -4.29 4.75 7.91
C GLY A 132 -5.77 4.42 7.82
N SER A 133 -6.16 3.46 6.97
CA SER A 133 -7.52 2.93 6.92
C SER A 133 -7.58 1.50 7.41
N ILE A 134 -6.81 0.62 6.79
CA ILE A 134 -6.89 -0.82 7.03
C ILE A 134 -5.51 -1.33 7.47
N SER A 135 -5.48 -2.04 8.60
CA SER A 135 -4.30 -2.82 8.98
C SER A 135 -4.70 -4.25 9.31
N MET A 136 -4.09 -5.21 8.60
CA MET A 136 -4.38 -6.62 8.80
C MET A 136 -3.11 -7.47 8.87
N THR A 137 -3.16 -8.52 9.70
CA THR A 137 -2.22 -9.64 9.66
C THR A 137 -3.05 -10.90 9.52
N VAL A 138 -2.89 -11.61 8.40
CA VAL A 138 -3.82 -12.68 8.00
C VAL A 138 -3.13 -14.02 7.73
N TYR A 139 -3.81 -15.09 8.13
CA TYR A 139 -3.45 -16.49 7.90
C TYR A 139 -4.67 -17.17 7.28
N GLN A 140 -4.53 -17.72 6.08
CA GLN A 140 -5.64 -18.34 5.33
C GLN A 140 -6.86 -17.41 5.17
N VAL A 141 -6.65 -16.13 4.86
CA VAL A 141 -7.75 -15.17 4.58
C VAL A 141 -7.66 -14.66 3.16
N ILE A 142 -8.80 -14.60 2.47
CA ILE A 142 -8.94 -13.89 1.21
C ILE A 142 -9.58 -12.53 1.50
N LEU A 143 -8.79 -11.46 1.40
CA LEU A 143 -9.27 -10.08 1.41
C LEU A 143 -9.51 -9.62 -0.03
N THR A 144 -10.76 -9.29 -0.36
CA THR A 144 -11.15 -8.71 -1.64
C THR A 144 -11.60 -7.26 -1.44
N ILE A 145 -11.05 -6.34 -2.23
CA ILE A 145 -11.42 -4.93 -2.26
C ILE A 145 -11.82 -4.60 -3.70
N ASN A 146 -13.07 -4.23 -3.92
CA ASN A 146 -13.59 -3.93 -5.25
C ASN A 146 -14.21 -2.54 -5.28
N GLY A 147 -13.87 -1.75 -6.31
CA GLY A 147 -14.48 -0.44 -6.57
C GLY A 147 -14.43 0.53 -5.38
N SER A 148 -13.43 0.40 -4.52
CA SER A 148 -13.35 1.11 -3.24
C SER A 148 -12.39 2.30 -3.32
N LEU A 149 -12.73 3.36 -2.56
CA LEU A 149 -11.99 4.61 -2.50
C LEU A 149 -11.21 4.72 -1.19
N PHE A 150 -9.96 5.13 -1.30
CA PHE A 150 -9.10 5.58 -0.22
C PHE A 150 -8.66 7.00 -0.53
N SER A 151 -9.12 7.96 0.26
CA SER A 151 -8.82 9.38 0.07
C SER A 151 -8.25 9.97 1.34
N ASP A 152 -7.12 10.67 1.21
CA ASP A 152 -6.44 11.36 2.32
C ASP A 152 -6.15 10.45 3.52
N CYS A 153 -5.84 9.18 3.27
CA CYS A 153 -5.55 8.22 4.34
C CYS A 153 -4.10 8.32 4.76
N GLN A 154 -3.85 8.43 6.08
CA GLN A 154 -2.50 8.71 6.62
C GLN A 154 -2.05 7.70 7.67
N SER A 155 -0.78 7.30 7.63
CA SER A 155 -0.16 6.50 8.71
C SER A 155 1.21 7.05 9.11
N LEU A 156 1.64 6.80 10.35
CA LEU A 156 2.97 7.21 10.80
C LEU A 156 4.07 6.19 10.49
N ASN A 157 3.71 5.04 9.93
CA ASN A 157 4.65 3.98 9.58
C ASN A 157 4.29 3.40 8.21
N ASN A 158 3.81 2.16 8.10
CA ASN A 158 3.67 1.52 6.79
C ASN A 158 2.25 1.62 6.26
N GLY A 159 2.10 1.88 4.96
CA GLY A 159 0.81 1.87 4.28
C GLY A 159 -0.06 3.04 4.71
N GLY A 160 -0.03 4.15 3.96
CA GLY A 160 -0.86 5.31 4.31
C GLY A 160 -2.35 4.99 4.34
N ALA A 161 -2.82 4.12 3.45
CA ALA A 161 -4.17 3.57 3.47
C ALA A 161 -4.20 2.14 4.02
N ILE A 162 -3.41 1.24 3.42
CA ILE A 162 -3.48 -0.21 3.70
C ILE A 162 -2.12 -0.73 4.11
N LYS A 163 -2.06 -1.42 5.24
CA LYS A 163 -0.95 -2.29 5.59
C LYS A 163 -1.45 -3.72 5.78
N ILE A 164 -0.82 -4.68 5.11
CA ILE A 164 -1.20 -6.09 5.24
C ILE A 164 0.00 -7.02 5.27
N ASP A 165 -0.01 -7.96 6.22
CA ASP A 165 0.89 -9.13 6.20
C ASP A 165 0.11 -10.37 5.76
N LEU A 166 0.61 -11.05 4.73
CA LEU A 166 0.02 -12.25 4.16
C LEU A 166 0.83 -13.47 4.57
N TYR A 167 0.20 -14.40 5.28
CA TYR A 167 0.74 -15.71 5.63
C TYR A 167 -0.16 -16.84 5.11
N SER A 168 0.44 -17.97 4.75
CA SER A 168 -0.21 -19.28 4.52
C SER A 168 -1.52 -19.23 3.73
N ASN A 169 -1.46 -19.37 2.41
CA ASN A 169 -2.63 -19.34 1.51
C ASN A 169 -3.53 -18.09 1.64
N SER A 170 -3.01 -16.97 2.15
CA SER A 170 -3.76 -15.71 2.19
C SER A 170 -3.68 -14.96 0.88
N ALA A 171 -4.71 -14.17 0.57
CA ALA A 171 -4.76 -13.35 -0.63
C ALA A 171 -5.18 -11.92 -0.33
N LEU A 172 -4.49 -10.96 -0.94
CA LEU A 172 -4.98 -9.61 -1.15
C LEU A 172 -5.37 -9.46 -2.62
N ILE A 173 -6.65 -9.21 -2.87
CA ILE A 173 -7.21 -8.98 -4.19
C ILE A 173 -7.83 -7.59 -4.19
N ILE A 174 -7.33 -6.69 -5.03
CA ILE A 174 -7.85 -5.34 -5.22
C ILE A 174 -8.18 -5.16 -6.69
N ASP A 175 -9.43 -4.85 -7.02
CA ASP A 175 -9.85 -4.47 -8.36
C ASP A 175 -10.56 -3.12 -8.34
N ASN A 176 -10.26 -2.26 -9.31
CA ASN A 176 -10.81 -0.90 -9.40
C ASN A 176 -10.63 -0.07 -8.12
N GLY A 177 -9.51 -0.26 -7.41
CA GLY A 177 -9.17 0.53 -6.23
C GLY A 177 -8.70 1.93 -6.61
N ILE A 178 -9.18 2.95 -5.88
CA ILE A 178 -8.79 4.34 -6.10
C ILE A 178 -8.09 4.87 -4.84
N PHE A 179 -6.82 5.24 -4.98
CA PHE A 179 -6.00 5.79 -3.90
C PHE A 179 -5.62 7.22 -4.25
N THR A 180 -6.07 8.18 -3.45
CA THR A 180 -5.87 9.62 -3.66
C THR A 180 -5.31 10.26 -2.41
N ASP A 181 -4.22 10.99 -2.55
CA ASP A 181 -3.60 11.79 -1.48
C ASP A 181 -3.26 10.97 -0.22
N CYS A 182 -3.06 9.66 -0.36
CA CYS A 182 -2.66 8.80 0.75
C CYS A 182 -1.18 9.00 1.07
N GLY A 183 -0.81 8.94 2.34
CA GLY A 183 0.58 9.10 2.70
C GLY A 183 1.00 8.42 3.98
N CYS A 184 2.30 8.27 4.13
CA CYS A 184 2.89 7.93 5.41
C CYS A 184 4.09 8.81 5.75
N SER A 185 4.30 9.11 7.03
CA SER A 185 5.47 9.88 7.50
C SER A 185 6.56 8.98 8.09
N GLY A 186 7.84 9.36 7.93
CA GLY A 186 9.01 8.57 8.36
C GLY A 186 8.94 8.07 9.81
N PRO A 187 9.34 6.81 10.09
CA PRO A 187 10.08 5.86 9.24
C PRO A 187 9.21 5.07 8.22
N GLY A 188 8.07 5.59 7.81
CA GLY A 188 7.13 4.90 6.93
C GLY A 188 7.59 4.47 5.54
N ARG A 189 6.83 3.51 4.98
CA ARG A 189 6.98 2.94 3.64
C ARG A 189 5.61 2.70 3.01
N GLY A 190 5.50 2.79 1.68
CA GLY A 190 4.25 2.52 0.97
C GLY A 190 3.22 3.62 1.23
N GLY A 191 3.35 4.76 0.55
CA GLY A 191 2.52 5.93 0.84
C GLY A 191 1.02 5.66 0.74
N ALA A 192 0.59 4.70 -0.09
CA ALA A 192 -0.77 4.16 -0.05
C ALA A 192 -0.80 2.75 0.57
N ILE A 193 0.00 1.83 0.04
CA ILE A 193 -0.10 0.40 0.36
C ILE A 193 1.26 -0.16 0.76
N ALA A 194 1.28 -0.88 1.89
CA ALA A 194 2.42 -1.72 2.29
C ALA A 194 1.99 -3.17 2.45
N ILE A 195 2.65 -4.08 1.71
CA ILE A 195 2.32 -5.51 1.70
C ILE A 195 3.54 -6.33 2.06
N TYR A 196 3.42 -7.19 3.07
CA TYR A 196 4.45 -8.19 3.40
C TYR A 196 3.95 -9.58 3.03
N GLN A 197 4.47 -10.13 1.93
CA GLN A 197 4.16 -11.45 1.41
C GLN A 197 5.18 -12.46 1.94
N GLN A 198 4.76 -13.23 2.94
CA GLN A 198 5.67 -14.05 3.74
C GLN A 198 5.98 -15.41 3.10
N GLN A 199 5.11 -15.88 2.21
CA GLN A 199 5.21 -17.21 1.62
C GLN A 199 4.72 -17.17 0.16
N SER A 200 5.26 -18.06 -0.69
CA SER A 200 4.95 -18.10 -2.13
C SER A 200 3.55 -18.66 -2.44
N ASP A 201 2.86 -19.20 -1.45
CA ASP A 201 1.47 -19.66 -1.52
C ASP A 201 0.45 -18.55 -1.24
N CYS A 202 0.91 -17.35 -0.86
CA CYS A 202 0.08 -16.17 -0.72
C CYS A 202 -0.07 -15.44 -2.06
N LEU A 203 -1.21 -14.78 -2.29
CA LEU A 203 -1.49 -14.02 -3.50
C LEU A 203 -1.53 -12.51 -3.25
N ILE A 204 -0.83 -11.75 -4.09
CA ILE A 204 -1.11 -10.33 -4.33
C ILE A 204 -1.69 -10.19 -5.73
N SER A 205 -2.91 -9.69 -5.84
CA SER A 205 -3.53 -9.29 -7.10
C SER A 205 -4.06 -7.87 -6.98
N ILE A 206 -3.44 -6.90 -7.66
CA ILE A 206 -3.94 -5.52 -7.72
C ILE A 206 -4.16 -5.20 -9.20
N THR A 207 -5.41 -4.97 -9.58
CA THR A 207 -5.82 -4.75 -10.97
C THR A 207 -6.64 -3.49 -11.14
N ASN A 208 -6.54 -2.87 -12.31
CA ASN A 208 -7.35 -1.71 -12.70
C ASN A 208 -7.38 -0.56 -11.67
N SER A 209 -6.32 -0.43 -10.87
CA SER A 209 -6.30 0.47 -9.73
C SER A 209 -5.47 1.72 -10.03
N SER A 210 -5.79 2.82 -9.36
CA SER A 210 -5.16 4.12 -9.57
C SER A 210 -4.58 4.70 -8.29
N PHE A 211 -3.43 5.35 -8.42
CA PHE A 211 -2.71 6.00 -7.32
C PHE A 211 -2.39 7.41 -7.75
N THR A 212 -2.97 8.39 -7.05
CA THR A 212 -2.76 9.81 -7.33
C THR A 212 -2.23 10.50 -6.09
N ASN A 213 -1.15 11.26 -6.24
CA ASN A 213 -0.54 12.05 -5.17
C ASN A 213 -0.14 11.25 -3.92
N CYS A 214 0.10 9.94 -4.04
CA CYS A 214 0.48 9.10 -2.91
C CYS A 214 1.94 9.32 -2.54
N LYS A 215 2.25 9.49 -1.24
CA LYS A 215 3.58 9.97 -0.81
C LYS A 215 4.13 9.26 0.42
N THR A 216 5.43 9.00 0.41
CA THR A 216 6.18 8.77 1.65
C THR A 216 6.92 10.04 2.04
N LEU A 217 6.55 10.64 3.16
CA LEU A 217 7.14 11.88 3.66
C LEU A 217 8.36 11.57 4.53
N SER A 218 9.43 12.33 4.36
CA SER A 218 10.58 12.30 5.26
C SER A 218 10.12 12.63 6.68
N GLY A 219 10.25 11.68 7.60
CA GLY A 219 9.95 11.90 9.01
C GLY A 219 11.15 12.43 9.77
N ILE A 220 11.05 12.40 11.11
CA ILE A 220 12.16 12.73 12.01
C ILE A 220 13.29 11.68 12.00
N SER A 221 12.99 10.47 11.54
CA SER A 221 13.98 9.41 11.38
C SER A 221 14.60 9.47 9.98
N ASN A 222 15.93 9.38 9.91
CA ASN A 222 16.68 9.27 8.65
C ASN A 222 16.63 7.83 8.10
N GLN A 223 15.45 7.21 8.09
CA GLN A 223 15.25 5.82 7.68
C GLN A 223 14.00 5.66 6.81
N TYR A 224 14.11 4.78 5.82
CA TYR A 224 13.07 4.39 4.87
C TYR A 224 12.64 5.52 3.93
N GLY A 225 11.32 5.68 3.69
CA GLY A 225 10.82 6.52 2.60
C GLY A 225 10.72 5.81 1.26
N TRP A 226 10.46 4.50 1.28
CA TRP A 226 10.40 3.66 0.09
C TRP A 226 8.97 3.45 -0.40
N GLY A 227 8.75 3.42 -1.71
CA GLY A 227 7.45 3.12 -2.31
C GLY A 227 6.46 4.26 -2.11
N GLY A 228 6.49 5.28 -2.98
CA GLY A 228 5.60 6.45 -2.85
C GLY A 228 4.11 6.06 -2.90
N ALA A 229 3.74 5.10 -3.73
CA ALA A 229 2.43 4.48 -3.68
C ALA A 229 2.46 3.11 -2.99
N ILE A 230 3.25 2.17 -3.50
CA ILE A 230 3.24 0.77 -3.06
C ILE A 230 4.64 0.35 -2.62
N VAL A 231 4.72 -0.33 -1.48
CA VAL A 231 5.88 -1.14 -1.10
C VAL A 231 5.49 -2.60 -0.93
N ILE A 232 6.32 -3.51 -1.41
CA ILE A 232 6.12 -4.95 -1.27
C ILE A 232 7.38 -5.58 -0.70
N LYS A 233 7.23 -6.33 0.40
CA LYS A 233 8.27 -7.21 0.92
C LYS A 233 7.93 -8.64 0.57
N MET A 234 8.82 -9.33 -0.13
CA MET A 234 8.70 -10.75 -0.47
C MET A 234 9.73 -11.56 0.32
N GLU A 235 9.31 -12.69 0.90
CA GLU A 235 10.17 -13.59 1.68
C GLU A 235 10.46 -14.92 0.96
N PHE A 236 10.31 -14.96 -0.36
CA PHE A 236 10.55 -16.15 -1.19
C PHE A 236 11.32 -15.81 -2.46
N GLN A 237 11.87 -16.83 -3.13
CA GLN A 237 12.78 -16.66 -4.26
C GLN A 237 12.04 -16.22 -5.52
N ALA A 238 12.69 -15.39 -6.34
CA ALA A 238 12.12 -14.87 -7.59
C ALA A 238 11.69 -15.98 -8.56
N SER A 239 12.32 -17.15 -8.54
CA SER A 239 11.96 -18.31 -9.36
C SER A 239 10.56 -18.87 -9.07
N GLN A 240 9.95 -18.51 -7.94
CA GLN A 240 8.61 -18.93 -7.56
C GLN A 240 7.53 -17.90 -7.98
N LEU A 241 7.92 -16.69 -8.42
CA LEU A 241 6.98 -15.65 -8.84
C LEU A 241 6.25 -16.06 -10.12
N ASN A 242 4.93 -16.00 -10.11
CA ASN A 242 4.07 -16.23 -11.26
C ASN A 242 2.66 -15.65 -11.00
N THR A 243 1.76 -15.79 -11.96
CA THR A 243 0.41 -15.19 -11.88
C THR A 243 -0.48 -15.76 -10.77
N THR A 244 -0.15 -16.90 -10.17
CA THR A 244 -0.92 -17.46 -9.04
C THR A 244 -0.53 -16.86 -7.69
N ASN A 245 0.57 -16.12 -7.59
CA ASN A 245 1.00 -15.48 -6.34
C ASN A 245 1.29 -13.98 -6.47
N PHE A 246 1.49 -13.46 -7.68
CA PHE A 246 1.78 -12.06 -7.87
C PHE A 246 1.26 -11.54 -9.21
N LEU A 247 0.37 -10.54 -9.16
CA LEU A 247 -0.14 -9.84 -10.33
C LEU A 247 -0.45 -8.39 -9.99
N LEU A 248 0.22 -7.46 -10.67
CA LEU A 248 -0.04 -6.03 -10.61
C LEU A 248 -0.41 -5.54 -12.02
N SER A 249 -1.65 -5.74 -12.45
CA SER A 249 -2.05 -5.42 -13.83
C SER A 249 -2.75 -4.07 -13.91
N ASP A 250 -2.55 -3.36 -15.01
CA ASP A 250 -3.43 -2.29 -15.43
C ASP A 250 -3.49 -1.13 -14.43
N LEU A 251 -2.37 -0.89 -13.73
CA LEU A 251 -2.23 0.13 -12.70
C LEU A 251 -1.97 1.50 -13.31
N SER A 252 -2.38 2.58 -12.66
CA SER A 252 -1.99 3.94 -13.06
C SER A 252 -1.43 4.72 -11.87
N PHE A 253 -0.35 5.47 -12.12
CA PHE A 253 0.31 6.29 -11.11
C PHE A 253 0.41 7.73 -11.61
N THR A 254 -0.04 8.68 -10.80
CA THR A 254 0.06 10.12 -11.09
C THR A 254 0.63 10.81 -9.86
N ASN A 255 1.74 11.54 -10.03
CA ASN A 255 2.36 12.36 -8.97
C ASN A 255 2.65 11.62 -7.65
N CYS A 256 2.89 10.31 -7.72
CA CYS A 256 3.33 9.55 -6.56
C CYS A 256 4.81 9.86 -6.28
N LYS A 257 5.21 9.95 -5.01
CA LYS A 257 6.57 10.36 -4.65
C LYS A 257 7.09 9.61 -3.44
N ALA A 258 8.24 8.98 -3.59
CA ALA A 258 9.00 8.44 -2.47
C ALA A 258 9.96 9.51 -1.93
N SER A 259 10.18 9.55 -0.62
CA SER A 259 11.24 10.39 -0.03
C SER A 259 12.64 9.81 -0.26
N CYS A 260 12.75 8.52 -0.61
CA CYS A 260 14.03 7.87 -0.92
C CYS A 260 13.98 7.13 -2.27
N ALA A 261 13.26 6.02 -2.39
CA ALA A 261 13.36 5.14 -3.55
C ALA A 261 12.00 4.55 -3.98
N GLY A 262 11.77 4.45 -5.29
CA GLY A 262 10.58 3.85 -5.88
C GLY A 262 9.36 4.75 -5.73
N ASN A 263 9.24 5.77 -6.58
CA ASN A 263 8.10 6.71 -6.49
C ASN A 263 6.75 6.02 -6.61
N ASN A 264 6.65 4.99 -7.46
CA ASN A 264 5.42 4.22 -7.65
C ASN A 264 5.49 2.92 -6.86
N LEU A 265 6.52 2.12 -7.10
CA LEU A 265 6.68 0.80 -6.53
C LEU A 265 8.10 0.60 -6.00
N HIS A 266 8.18 0.07 -4.79
CA HIS A 266 9.44 -0.44 -4.24
C HIS A 266 9.29 -1.88 -3.79
N ILE A 267 10.24 -2.75 -4.16
CA ILE A 267 10.25 -4.16 -3.76
C ILE A 267 11.49 -4.50 -2.94
N LEU A 268 11.26 -5.03 -1.75
CA LEU A 268 12.27 -5.70 -0.92
C LEU A 268 12.16 -7.21 -1.15
N SER A 269 13.18 -7.82 -1.77
CA SER A 269 13.20 -9.25 -2.11
C SER A 269 14.58 -9.88 -1.88
N PRO A 270 14.71 -11.22 -1.86
CA PRO A 270 16.01 -11.87 -1.71
C PRO A 270 17.03 -11.44 -2.77
N ASP A 271 16.57 -11.22 -4.00
CA ASP A 271 17.35 -10.72 -5.13
C ASP A 271 16.47 -9.81 -6.01
N THR A 272 16.72 -8.51 -5.94
CA THR A 272 15.98 -7.46 -6.66
C THR A 272 16.06 -7.66 -8.17
N LEU A 273 17.24 -8.03 -8.68
CA LEU A 273 17.46 -8.18 -10.10
C LEU A 273 16.68 -9.37 -10.64
N ALA A 274 16.79 -10.52 -9.98
CA ALA A 274 16.05 -11.72 -10.35
C ALA A 274 14.53 -11.50 -10.24
N THR A 275 14.07 -10.79 -9.21
CA THR A 275 12.65 -10.40 -9.06
C THR A 275 12.19 -9.54 -10.23
N GLY A 276 12.97 -8.55 -10.62
CA GLY A 276 12.73 -7.71 -11.79
C GLY A 276 12.59 -8.49 -13.10
N GLN A 277 13.52 -9.41 -13.34
CA GLN A 277 13.51 -10.28 -14.51
C GLN A 277 12.29 -11.20 -14.52
N ALA A 278 11.91 -11.77 -13.37
CA ALA A 278 10.72 -12.61 -13.25
C ALA A 278 9.43 -11.83 -13.54
N ILE A 279 9.29 -10.61 -12.99
CA ILE A 279 8.15 -9.73 -13.26
C ILE A 279 8.05 -9.42 -14.75
N LYS A 280 9.16 -9.03 -15.38
CA LYS A 280 9.22 -8.72 -16.81
C LYS A 280 8.85 -9.93 -17.67
N ASN A 281 9.47 -11.08 -17.44
CA ASN A 281 9.28 -12.28 -18.25
C ASN A 281 7.87 -12.87 -18.09
N GLY A 282 7.28 -12.77 -16.89
CA GLY A 282 5.92 -13.19 -16.61
C GLY A 282 4.84 -12.16 -16.94
N ASN A 283 5.23 -10.95 -17.38
CA ASN A 283 4.34 -9.80 -17.54
C ASN A 283 3.47 -9.54 -16.30
N LEU A 284 4.09 -9.62 -15.12
CA LEU A 284 3.38 -9.56 -13.83
C LEU A 284 3.14 -8.13 -13.33
N LEU A 285 3.67 -7.11 -14.02
CA LEU A 285 3.41 -5.70 -13.76
C LEU A 285 3.06 -4.96 -15.06
N THR A 286 1.86 -4.41 -15.18
CA THR A 286 1.50 -3.55 -16.31
C THR A 286 0.97 -2.21 -15.82
N VAL A 287 1.34 -1.15 -16.52
CA VAL A 287 1.05 0.23 -16.13
C VAL A 287 0.41 0.97 -17.29
N LYS A 288 -0.68 1.65 -16.99
CA LYS A 288 -1.43 2.48 -17.90
C LYS A 288 -0.93 3.93 -17.88
N ASP A 289 -0.91 4.53 -19.06
CA ASP A 289 -0.82 5.99 -19.23
C ASP A 289 -2.19 6.50 -19.73
N PRO A 290 -3.05 7.05 -18.85
CA PRO A 290 -4.35 7.56 -19.25
C PRO A 290 -4.26 8.70 -20.28
N SER A 291 -3.10 9.36 -20.39
CA SER A 291 -2.87 10.48 -21.28
C SER A 291 -2.40 10.09 -22.69
N ASN A 292 -2.08 8.81 -22.93
CA ASN A 292 -1.47 8.38 -24.19
C ASN A 292 -1.99 7.02 -24.70
N PRO A 293 -2.74 6.95 -25.82
CA PRO A 293 -3.16 5.70 -26.46
C PRO A 293 -1.94 4.86 -26.90
N PRO A 294 -1.89 3.53 -26.68
CA PRO A 294 -2.98 2.60 -26.39
C PRO A 294 -3.31 2.42 -24.90
N TYR A 295 -3.02 3.44 -24.08
CA TYR A 295 -3.21 3.49 -22.64
C TYR A 295 -2.31 2.57 -21.84
N LEU A 296 -1.40 1.82 -22.47
CA LEU A 296 -0.39 0.99 -21.79
C LEU A 296 1.01 1.54 -22.06
N ILE A 297 1.84 1.60 -21.02
CA ILE A 297 3.26 1.92 -21.14
C ILE A 297 4.00 0.69 -21.67
N THR A 298 4.27 0.67 -22.97
CA THR A 298 4.85 -0.49 -23.67
C THR A 298 6.35 -0.67 -23.43
N ASP A 299 7.04 0.37 -22.97
CA ASP A 299 8.48 0.41 -22.73
C ASP A 299 8.85 0.42 -21.23
N LEU A 300 7.90 0.10 -20.34
CA LEU A 300 8.04 0.13 -18.88
C LEU A 300 9.33 -0.56 -18.39
N TYR A 301 9.64 -1.72 -18.97
CA TYR A 301 10.77 -2.57 -18.58
C TYR A 301 12.11 -2.18 -19.19
N THR A 302 12.15 -1.15 -20.04
CA THR A 302 13.33 -0.80 -20.85
C THR A 302 13.68 0.68 -20.81
N SER A 303 12.70 1.56 -20.59
CA SER A 303 12.90 3.00 -20.62
C SER A 303 13.57 3.50 -19.35
N PRO A 304 14.64 4.31 -19.45
CA PRO A 304 15.30 4.91 -18.30
C PRO A 304 14.46 5.93 -17.56
N GLN A 305 13.36 6.42 -18.17
CA GLN A 305 12.47 7.39 -17.55
C GLN A 305 11.85 6.87 -16.24
N TYR A 306 11.62 5.56 -16.14
CA TYR A 306 10.94 4.93 -15.00
C TYR A 306 11.91 4.36 -13.96
N ALA A 307 13.21 4.57 -14.12
CA ALA A 307 14.25 3.98 -13.30
C ALA A 307 14.03 4.24 -11.79
N TYR A 308 13.63 5.47 -11.43
CA TYR A 308 13.38 5.85 -10.03
C TYR A 308 11.95 5.57 -9.56
N ASP A 309 11.05 5.24 -10.48
CA ASP A 309 9.66 4.94 -10.15
C ASP A 309 9.48 3.49 -9.70
N TYR A 310 10.29 2.57 -10.23
CA TYR A 310 10.27 1.14 -9.94
C TYR A 310 11.66 0.70 -9.45
N MET A 311 11.81 0.61 -8.14
CA MET A 311 13.07 0.32 -7.47
C MET A 311 12.94 -0.89 -6.56
N GLY A 312 14.06 -1.40 -6.09
CA GLY A 312 14.09 -2.41 -5.04
C GLY A 312 15.37 -2.43 -4.24
N ILE A 313 15.44 -3.33 -3.28
CA ILE A 313 16.62 -3.57 -2.46
C ILE A 313 16.67 -5.05 -2.06
N ASN A 314 17.89 -5.60 -2.05
CA ASN A 314 18.08 -6.98 -1.61
C ASN A 314 17.91 -7.05 -0.09
N GLN A 315 17.27 -8.12 0.39
CA GLN A 315 17.11 -8.38 1.82
C GLN A 315 18.44 -8.39 2.58
N SER A 316 19.51 -8.91 2.00
CA SER A 316 20.83 -8.91 2.61
C SER A 316 21.38 -7.51 2.88
N ILE A 317 21.01 -6.53 2.06
CA ILE A 317 21.39 -5.12 2.25
C ILE A 317 20.56 -4.50 3.37
N GLU A 318 19.24 -4.71 3.36
CA GLU A 318 18.32 -4.24 4.42
C GLU A 318 18.70 -4.82 5.79
N LEU A 319 19.09 -6.10 5.87
CA LEU A 319 19.54 -6.72 7.11
C LEU A 319 20.78 -6.04 7.71
N ASN A 320 21.69 -5.57 6.86
CA ASN A 320 22.92 -4.90 7.28
C ASN A 320 22.75 -3.37 7.42
N ASN A 321 21.74 -2.78 6.76
CA ASN A 321 21.50 -1.34 6.69
C ASN A 321 19.99 -1.04 6.81
N PRO A 322 19.36 -1.29 7.98
CA PRO A 322 17.92 -1.20 8.13
C PRO A 322 17.38 0.18 7.77
N GLY A 323 16.50 0.22 6.77
CA GLY A 323 15.89 1.44 6.27
C GLY A 323 16.88 2.43 5.67
N THR A 324 17.93 1.94 5.02
CA THR A 324 18.90 2.81 4.35
C THR A 324 18.21 3.82 3.43
N ILE A 325 18.65 5.07 3.54
CA ILE A 325 18.30 6.15 2.61
C ILE A 325 19.38 6.36 1.54
N ASN A 326 20.48 5.59 1.60
CA ASN A 326 21.51 5.60 0.59
C ASN A 326 21.00 4.96 -0.70
N LEU A 327 20.70 5.81 -1.69
CA LEU A 327 20.15 5.42 -2.98
C LEU A 327 21.07 4.48 -3.77
N ASP A 328 22.38 4.46 -3.50
CA ASP A 328 23.31 3.56 -4.19
C ASP A 328 23.13 2.10 -3.81
N LEU A 329 22.61 1.85 -2.61
CA LEU A 329 22.28 0.53 -2.10
C LEU A 329 20.95 -0.01 -2.67
N HIS A 330 20.19 0.84 -3.37
CA HIS A 330 19.00 0.46 -4.11
C HIS A 330 19.31 0.18 -5.57
N ASN A 331 18.54 -0.73 -6.15
CA ASN A 331 18.63 -1.11 -7.56
C ASN A 331 17.34 -0.76 -8.27
N HIS A 332 17.44 -0.45 -9.57
CA HIS A 332 16.29 -0.42 -10.45
C HIS A 332 15.66 -1.80 -10.50
N LEU A 333 14.34 -1.85 -10.48
CA LEU A 333 13.65 -3.12 -10.59
C LEU A 333 13.83 -3.74 -11.98
N PHE A 334 13.99 -2.92 -13.03
CA PHE A 334 14.20 -3.42 -14.39
C PHE A 334 15.57 -2.99 -14.91
N GLU A 335 16.36 -3.97 -15.36
CA GLU A 335 17.65 -3.70 -16.01
C GLU A 335 17.45 -2.86 -17.28
N GLN A 336 18.18 -1.75 -17.33
CA GLN A 336 18.19 -0.84 -18.46
C GLN A 336 19.59 -0.87 -19.07
N PHE A 337 19.67 -1.12 -20.37
CA PHE A 337 20.91 -0.89 -21.12
C PHE A 337 21.07 0.62 -21.27
N LEU A 338 21.89 1.21 -20.41
CA LEU A 338 22.14 2.64 -20.41
C LEU A 338 23.30 2.95 -21.33
N THR A 339 22.99 3.19 -22.60
CA THR A 339 23.90 3.98 -23.42
C THR A 339 23.78 5.43 -22.96
N SER A 340 24.71 5.83 -22.09
CA SER A 340 24.91 7.24 -21.77
C SER A 340 25.42 7.94 -23.02
N ASN A 341 24.51 8.38 -23.90
CA ASN A 341 24.83 9.31 -24.96
C ASN A 341 24.99 10.68 -24.31
N VAL A 342 26.12 10.91 -23.64
CA VAL A 342 26.44 12.22 -23.10
C VAL A 342 26.74 13.11 -24.31
N PRO A 343 25.92 14.15 -24.60
CA PRO A 343 26.19 15.04 -25.72
C PRO A 343 27.54 15.73 -25.46
N ASN A 344 28.42 15.72 -26.45
CA ASN A 344 29.69 16.43 -26.36
C ASN A 344 29.52 17.86 -26.92
N PRO A 345 29.85 18.93 -26.18
CA PRO A 345 30.39 18.94 -24.83
C PRO A 345 29.29 18.85 -23.76
N SER A 346 29.61 18.15 -22.68
CA SER A 346 28.82 18.03 -21.47
C SER A 346 29.67 18.50 -20.31
N TYR A 347 29.10 19.38 -19.48
CA TYR A 347 29.77 19.92 -18.30
C TYR A 347 29.30 19.16 -17.06
N ILE A 348 30.23 18.50 -16.37
CA ILE A 348 30.01 17.87 -15.08
C ILE A 348 30.62 18.78 -14.01
N ASP A 349 29.79 19.39 -13.18
CA ASP A 349 30.24 20.21 -12.06
C ASP A 349 30.82 19.28 -10.96
N ALA A 350 32.13 19.30 -10.80
CA ALA A 350 32.82 18.46 -9.81
C ALA A 350 32.63 18.93 -8.35
N ILE A 351 32.08 20.13 -8.13
CA ILE A 351 31.91 20.75 -6.81
C ILE A 351 30.47 20.59 -6.31
N ASN A 352 29.48 20.74 -7.19
CA ASN A 352 28.05 20.64 -6.85
C ASN A 352 27.34 19.44 -7.49
N GLY A 353 28.04 18.64 -8.30
CA GLY A 353 27.49 17.44 -8.91
C GLY A 353 27.04 16.44 -7.85
N LYS A 354 25.78 16.01 -7.93
CA LYS A 354 25.32 14.83 -7.19
C LYS A 354 25.63 13.60 -8.03
N ASP A 355 26.15 12.55 -7.40
CA ASP A 355 26.21 11.21 -8.00
C ASP A 355 24.77 10.72 -8.17
N ILE A 356 24.15 11.10 -9.27
CA ILE A 356 22.90 10.50 -9.75
C ILE A 356 23.32 9.44 -10.76
N LYS A 357 22.91 8.18 -10.51
CA LYS A 357 23.17 7.07 -11.44
C LYS A 357 22.66 7.38 -12.88
N PHE A 358 21.74 8.36 -13.03
CA PHE A 358 21.12 8.78 -14.30
C PHE A 358 20.97 10.30 -14.38
N CYS A 359 21.58 10.92 -15.39
CA CYS A 359 21.40 12.36 -15.69
C CYS A 359 20.57 12.62 -16.97
N GLY A 360 20.13 11.58 -17.68
CA GLY A 360 19.47 11.68 -18.99
C GLY A 360 18.01 11.26 -18.96
N GLY A 361 17.10 12.16 -19.36
CA GLY A 361 15.67 11.84 -19.55
C GLY A 361 14.66 12.73 -18.83
N ILE A 362 15.08 13.79 -18.13
CA ILE A 362 14.15 14.73 -17.48
C ILE A 362 13.33 15.47 -18.56
N ARG A 363 12.13 14.99 -18.87
CA ARG A 363 11.12 15.79 -19.59
C ARG A 363 10.51 16.77 -18.59
N TYR A 364 10.87 18.04 -18.73
CA TYR A 364 10.12 19.13 -18.08
C TYR A 364 8.68 19.13 -18.61
N GLN A 365 7.70 18.94 -17.74
CA GLN A 365 6.32 19.34 -18.02
C GLN A 365 6.26 20.87 -18.00
N HIS A 366 6.29 21.45 -19.21
CA HIS A 366 6.27 22.86 -19.60
C HIS A 366 7.60 23.34 -20.19
N SER A 367 7.69 23.41 -21.52
CA SER A 367 7.68 24.70 -22.23
C SER A 367 7.94 24.54 -23.74
N ASN A 368 7.23 25.39 -24.48
CA ASN A 368 7.35 25.66 -25.91
C ASN A 368 8.78 25.98 -26.37
N ASN A 369 9.00 25.84 -27.68
CA ASN A 369 10.14 26.38 -28.44
C ASN A 369 10.75 27.66 -27.82
N ILE A 370 11.96 27.56 -27.27
CA ILE A 370 12.82 28.71 -27.02
C ILE A 370 14.23 28.37 -27.53
N ASN A 371 14.59 28.99 -28.65
CA ASN A 371 15.95 29.02 -29.18
C ASN A 371 16.85 29.83 -28.22
N ASN A 372 18.01 29.25 -27.87
CA ASN A 372 19.18 29.87 -27.22
C ASN A 372 18.97 30.61 -25.89
N ILE A 373 19.26 29.98 -24.74
CA ILE A 373 19.97 30.61 -23.59
C ILE A 373 20.82 29.57 -22.83
N THR A 374 21.99 30.05 -22.42
CA THR A 374 23.06 29.49 -21.57
C THR A 374 22.64 29.00 -20.18
N GLU A 375 23.36 27.96 -19.72
CA GLU A 375 23.55 27.44 -18.35
C GLU A 375 22.81 28.13 -17.19
N ARG A 376 21.97 27.36 -16.48
CA ARG A 376 21.79 27.46 -15.02
C ARG A 376 21.10 26.22 -14.42
N ILE A 377 21.90 25.48 -13.65
CA ILE A 377 21.65 25.00 -12.28
C ILE A 377 20.64 23.84 -12.06
N CYS A 378 21.22 22.69 -11.67
CA CYS A 378 20.63 21.72 -10.74
C CYS A 378 20.56 22.34 -9.32
N SER A 379 19.45 23.01 -9.01
CA SER A 379 18.97 23.45 -7.68
C SER A 379 17.54 23.95 -7.92
N ASP A 380 16.49 23.78 -7.13
CA ASP A 380 16.19 23.31 -5.78
C ASP A 380 14.73 22.75 -5.86
N LEU A 381 14.22 21.90 -4.97
CA LEU A 381 13.64 22.31 -3.69
C LEU A 381 13.29 21.06 -2.85
N ILE A 382 13.87 21.04 -1.65
CA ILE A 382 13.38 20.65 -0.31
C ILE A 382 12.20 19.68 -0.27
#